data_AF-A0A7G7L5Q4-F1
#
_entry.id   AF-A0A7G7L5Q4-F1
#
_cell.length_a   1.000
_cell.length_b   1.000
_cell.length_c   1.000
_cell.angle_alpha   90.00
_cell.angle_beta   90.00
_cell.angle_gamma   90.00
#
_symmetry.space_group_name_H-M   'P 1'
#
loop_
_entity.id
_entity.type
_entity.pdbx_description
1 polymer ?
#
loop_
_entity_poly.entity_id
_entity_poly.type
_entity_poly.pdbx_seq_one_letter_code
_entity_poly.pdbx_strand_id
1 'polypeptide(L)'
;MSRFVNGLIACANRTPLAIGVYLTSVLASALGVSRVEGWGFGDSVWWAFTTTTTVGYGDLSPATVPGRVIAVVTMFAGIIGIGVIVGRIAAVVIRTHDDFTHEEQEELAADVDEQLRLLRQIQRDLRTATGARGTATGSSRSRG
;
A
#
# COMPACT_ATOMS: atom_id res chain seq x y z
N MET A 1 -11.15 7.78 27.69
CA MET A 1 -11.83 7.17 26.53
C MET A 1 -10.90 6.87 25.34
N SER A 2 -9.87 7.70 25.08
CA SER A 2 -8.93 7.52 23.96
C SER A 2 -7.98 6.31 24.06
N ARG A 3 -7.56 5.90 25.27
CA ARG A 3 -6.62 4.76 25.45
C ARG A 3 -7.23 3.40 25.13
N PHE A 4 -8.53 3.24 25.33
CA PHE A 4 -9.28 2.03 24.99
C PHE A 4 -9.46 1.91 23.47
N VAL A 5 -9.79 3.03 22.82
CA VAL A 5 -9.91 3.12 21.35
C VAL A 5 -8.55 2.93 20.67
N ASN A 6 -7.48 3.54 21.20
CA ASN A 6 -6.12 3.34 20.69
C ASN A 6 -5.62 1.90 20.88
N GLY A 7 -6.01 1.23 21.98
CA GLY A 7 -5.74 -0.19 22.18
C GLY A 7 -6.51 -1.08 21.19
N LEU A 8 -7.77 -0.74 20.91
CA LEU A 8 -8.59 -1.42 19.89
C LEU A 8 -8.00 -1.26 18.49
N ILE A 9 -7.52 -0.04 18.16
CA ILE A 9 -6.86 0.28 16.89
C ILE A 9 -5.50 -0.43 16.77
N ALA A 10 -4.72 -0.51 17.86
CA ALA A 10 -3.45 -1.22 17.87
C ALA A 10 -3.62 -2.74 17.65
N CYS A 11 -4.67 -3.34 18.21
CA CYS A 11 -5.07 -4.72 17.88
C CYS A 11 -5.56 -4.83 16.42
N ALA A 12 -6.43 -3.92 15.97
CA ALA A 12 -6.92 -3.92 14.58
C ALA A 12 -5.80 -3.70 13.54
N ASN A 13 -4.67 -3.11 13.93
CA ASN A 13 -3.54 -2.84 13.06
C ASN A 13 -2.55 -4.01 12.94
N ARG A 14 -2.76 -5.13 13.65
CA ARG A 14 -1.96 -6.34 13.47
C ARG A 14 -2.53 -7.11 12.28
N THR A 15 -1.83 -7.11 11.15
CA THR A 15 -2.13 -7.92 9.95
C THR A 15 -2.61 -9.36 10.23
N PRO A 16 -2.04 -10.13 11.19
CA PRO A 16 -2.54 -11.46 11.53
C PRO A 16 -3.98 -11.47 12.10
N LEU A 17 -4.44 -10.40 12.75
CA LEU A 17 -5.81 -10.32 13.27
C LEU A 17 -6.84 -10.17 12.15
N ALA A 18 -6.53 -9.40 11.09
CA ALA A 18 -7.43 -9.29 9.93
C ALA A 18 -7.62 -10.65 9.23
N ILE A 19 -6.53 -11.39 9.06
CA ILE A 19 -6.56 -12.75 8.50
C ILE A 19 -7.34 -13.70 9.42
N GLY A 20 -7.11 -13.63 10.74
CA GLY A 20 -7.84 -14.44 11.72
C GLY A 20 -9.35 -14.15 11.73
N VAL A 21 -9.75 -12.88 11.68
CA VAL A 21 -11.17 -12.47 11.59
C VAL A 21 -11.79 -12.98 10.29
N TYR A 22 -11.07 -12.89 9.16
CA TYR A 22 -11.56 -13.42 7.89
C TYR A 22 -11.77 -14.95 7.96
N LEU A 23 -10.77 -15.71 8.41
CA LEU A 23 -10.87 -17.17 8.51
C LEU A 23 -11.95 -17.63 9.49
N THR A 24 -12.10 -16.95 10.63
CA THR A 24 -13.17 -17.25 11.58
C THR A 24 -14.56 -16.95 11.00
N SER A 25 -14.71 -15.89 10.19
CA SER A 25 -15.97 -15.60 9.50
C SER A 25 -16.35 -16.69 8.49
N VAL A 26 -15.36 -17.24 7.76
CA VAL A 26 -15.55 -18.36 6.82
C VAL A 26 -15.97 -19.62 7.57
N LEU A 27 -15.29 -19.96 8.67
CA LEU A 27 -15.61 -21.13 9.49
C LEU A 27 -16.98 -21.02 10.17
N ALA A 28 -17.33 -19.82 10.66
CA ALA A 28 -18.64 -19.56 11.26
C ALA A 28 -19.76 -19.72 10.23
N SER A 29 -19.55 -19.23 9.00
CA SER A 29 -20.49 -19.41 7.89
C SER A 29 -20.64 -20.89 7.52
N ALA A 30 -19.53 -21.63 7.39
CA ALA A 30 -19.53 -23.06 7.12
C ALA A 30 -20.32 -23.86 8.18
N LEU A 31 -20.15 -23.53 9.46
CA LEU A 31 -20.92 -24.16 10.53
C LEU A 31 -22.41 -23.82 10.45
N GLY A 32 -22.74 -22.55 10.15
CA GLY A 32 -24.12 -22.08 10.03
C GLY A 32 -24.85 -22.75 8.87
N VAL A 33 -24.24 -22.78 7.68
CA VAL A 33 -24.84 -23.39 6.49
C VAL A 33 -24.95 -24.91 6.63
N SER A 34 -23.95 -25.57 7.24
CA SER A 34 -24.01 -27.02 7.51
C SER A 34 -25.23 -27.41 8.35
N ARG A 35 -25.56 -26.62 9.36
CA ARG A 35 -26.72 -26.85 10.24
C ARG A 35 -28.06 -26.63 9.54
N VAL A 36 -28.10 -25.68 8.62
CA VAL A 36 -29.34 -25.20 8.00
C VAL A 36 -29.67 -25.96 6.70
N GLU A 37 -28.65 -26.27 5.90
CA GLU A 37 -28.78 -27.02 4.64
C GLU A 37 -28.54 -28.53 4.82
N GLY A 38 -28.05 -28.96 5.99
CA GLY A 38 -27.76 -30.37 6.27
C GLY A 38 -26.52 -30.90 5.54
N TRP A 39 -25.67 -30.02 5.01
CA TRP A 39 -24.45 -30.40 4.30
C TRP A 39 -23.37 -30.93 5.24
N GLY A 40 -22.51 -31.81 4.70
CA GLY A 40 -21.28 -32.20 5.36
C GLY A 40 -20.43 -30.98 5.70
N PHE A 41 -19.66 -31.05 6.79
CA PHE A 41 -18.80 -29.92 7.21
C PHE A 41 -17.76 -29.57 6.14
N GLY A 42 -17.19 -30.58 5.46
CA GLY A 42 -16.24 -30.38 4.36
C GLY A 42 -16.86 -29.59 3.20
N ASP A 43 -18.05 -30.00 2.75
CA ASP A 43 -18.80 -29.34 1.68
C ASP A 43 -19.17 -27.89 2.05
N SER A 44 -19.52 -27.67 3.32
CA SER A 44 -19.85 -26.35 3.83
C SER A 44 -18.65 -25.41 3.89
N VAL A 45 -17.47 -25.92 4.27
CA VAL A 45 -16.21 -25.17 4.22
C VAL A 45 -15.80 -24.89 2.78
N TRP A 46 -15.93 -25.87 1.89
CA TRP A 46 -15.67 -25.72 0.46
C TRP A 46 -16.54 -24.62 -0.15
N TRP A 47 -17.85 -24.68 0.08
CA TRP A 47 -18.79 -23.65 -0.37
C TRP A 47 -18.45 -22.27 0.20
N ALA A 48 -18.15 -22.18 1.51
CA ALA A 48 -17.81 -20.91 2.13
C ALA A 48 -16.54 -20.32 1.51
N PHE A 49 -15.52 -21.15 1.25
CA PHE A 49 -14.26 -20.73 0.65
C PHE A 49 -14.43 -20.26 -0.81
N THR A 50 -15.14 -21.03 -1.64
CA THR A 50 -15.39 -20.66 -3.04
C THR A 50 -16.28 -19.42 -3.17
N THR A 51 -17.20 -19.22 -2.22
CA THR A 51 -18.05 -18.02 -2.15
C THR A 51 -17.27 -16.79 -1.73
N THR A 52 -16.49 -16.85 -0.64
CA THR A 52 -15.73 -15.68 -0.16
C THR A 52 -14.61 -15.27 -1.10
N THR A 53 -14.02 -16.23 -1.83
CA THR A 53 -13.03 -15.96 -2.89
C THR A 53 -13.67 -15.55 -4.21
N THR A 54 -15.00 -15.46 -4.29
CA THR A 54 -15.76 -15.10 -5.49
C THR A 54 -15.57 -16.03 -6.68
N VAL A 55 -15.03 -17.24 -6.48
CA VAL A 55 -14.87 -18.26 -7.52
C VAL A 55 -16.25 -18.82 -7.90
N GLY A 56 -17.03 -19.21 -6.89
CA GLY A 56 -18.44 -19.57 -7.03
C GLY A 56 -18.74 -20.61 -8.13
N TYR A 57 -18.15 -21.81 -8.04
CA TYR A 57 -18.38 -22.88 -9.04
C TYR A 57 -19.86 -23.23 -9.25
N GLY A 58 -20.70 -23.02 -8.22
CA GLY A 58 -22.15 -23.26 -8.30
C GLY A 58 -22.57 -24.72 -8.11
N ASP A 59 -21.61 -25.58 -7.77
CA ASP A 59 -21.80 -26.98 -7.37
C ASP A 59 -22.62 -27.11 -6.07
N LEU A 60 -22.43 -26.16 -5.14
CA LEU A 60 -23.20 -26.03 -3.92
C LEU A 60 -23.81 -24.63 -3.81
N SER A 61 -25.10 -24.55 -3.46
CA SER A 61 -25.77 -23.27 -3.22
C SER A 61 -26.88 -23.42 -2.18
N PRO A 62 -26.99 -22.51 -1.19
CA PRO A 62 -28.02 -22.62 -0.15
C PRO A 62 -29.42 -22.50 -0.73
N ALA A 63 -30.23 -23.54 -0.54
CA ALA A 63 -31.60 -23.58 -1.05
C ALA A 63 -32.59 -22.96 -0.07
N THR A 64 -32.31 -23.05 1.23
CA THR A 64 -33.21 -22.58 2.28
C THR A 64 -33.14 -21.06 2.45
N VAL A 65 -34.23 -20.47 2.93
CA VAL A 65 -34.30 -19.03 3.28
C VAL A 65 -33.20 -18.63 4.27
N PRO A 66 -33.06 -19.30 5.45
CA PRO A 66 -31.96 -18.99 6.37
C PRO A 66 -30.57 -19.20 5.76
N GLY A 67 -30.37 -20.22 4.94
CA GLY A 67 -29.09 -20.45 4.25
C GLY A 67 -28.72 -19.33 3.28
N ARG A 68 -29.70 -18.76 2.57
CA ARG A 68 -29.50 -17.59 1.71
C ARG A 68 -29.12 -16.33 2.49
N VAL A 69 -29.68 -16.13 3.69
CA VAL A 69 -29.27 -15.01 4.56
C VAL A 69 -27.80 -15.16 4.96
N ILE A 70 -27.38 -16.37 5.35
CA ILE A 70 -25.97 -16.69 5.65
C ILE A 70 -25.09 -16.45 4.43
N ALA A 71 -25.55 -16.83 3.22
CA ALA A 71 -24.83 -16.58 1.98
C ALA A 71 -24.56 -15.09 1.74
N VAL A 72 -25.57 -14.24 1.90
CA VAL A 72 -25.43 -12.79 1.74
C VAL A 72 -24.39 -12.23 2.71
N VAL A 73 -24.45 -12.61 3.99
CA VAL A 73 -23.47 -12.18 5.00
C VAL A 73 -22.06 -12.64 4.63
N THR A 74 -21.94 -13.88 4.14
CA THR A 74 -20.66 -14.48 3.72
C THR A 74 -20.05 -13.74 2.53
N MET A 75 -20.87 -13.33 1.56
CA MET A 75 -20.40 -12.54 0.40
C MET A 75 -19.81 -11.20 0.84
N PHE A 76 -20.49 -10.47 1.73
CA PHE A 76 -19.95 -9.21 2.27
C PHE A 76 -18.66 -9.43 3.07
N ALA A 77 -18.61 -10.47 3.91
CA ALA A 77 -17.41 -10.82 4.66
C ALA A 77 -16.24 -11.17 3.72
N GLY A 78 -16.51 -11.84 2.60
CA GLY A 78 -15.55 -12.13 1.53
C GLY A 78 -14.91 -10.87 0.95
N ILE A 79 -15.74 -9.96 0.43
CA ILE A 79 -15.28 -8.72 -0.21
C ILE A 79 -14.49 -7.85 0.78
N ILE A 80 -15.01 -7.67 1.99
CA ILE A 80 -14.35 -6.84 3.03
C ILE A 80 -13.03 -7.50 3.45
N GLY A 81 -13.04 -8.80 3.72
CA GLY A 81 -11.86 -9.54 4.19
C GLY A 81 -10.72 -9.52 3.17
N ILE A 82 -11.02 -9.88 1.92
CA ILE A 82 -10.02 -9.88 0.84
C ILE A 82 -9.54 -8.46 0.55
N GLY A 83 -10.44 -7.48 0.50
CA GLY A 83 -10.06 -6.07 0.27
C GLY A 83 -9.10 -5.54 1.33
N VAL A 84 -9.33 -5.87 2.61
CA VAL A 84 -8.41 -5.52 3.71
C VAL A 84 -7.06 -6.23 3.52
N ILE A 85 -7.04 -7.54 3.22
CA ILE A 85 -5.79 -8.29 3.04
C ILE A 85 -4.96 -7.70 1.89
N VAL A 86 -5.58 -7.46 0.73
CA VAL A 86 -4.93 -6.86 -0.44
C VAL A 86 -4.41 -5.46 -0.12
N GLY A 87 -5.22 -4.62 0.53
CA GLY A 87 -4.79 -3.28 0.93
C GLY A 87 -3.60 -3.28 1.88
N ARG A 88 -3.49 -4.28 2.77
CA ARG A 88 -2.34 -4.44 3.67
C ARG A 88 -1.09 -4.89 2.93
N ILE A 89 -1.21 -5.83 1.99
CA ILE A 89 -0.09 -6.25 1.15
C ILE A 89 0.41 -5.04 0.33
N ALA A 90 -0.50 -4.30 -0.31
CA ALA A 90 -0.16 -3.09 -1.06
C ALA A 90 0.55 -2.05 -0.17
N ALA A 91 0.08 -1.83 1.06
CA ALA A 91 0.72 -0.91 1.98
C ALA A 91 2.15 -1.32 2.38
N VAL A 92 2.44 -2.63 2.46
CA VAL A 92 3.80 -3.13 2.70
C VAL A 92 4.68 -2.87 1.48
N VAL A 93 4.17 -3.18 0.27
CA VAL A 93 4.91 -2.99 -0.98
C VAL A 93 5.22 -1.50 -1.24
N ILE A 94 4.27 -0.61 -0.96
CA ILE A 94 4.47 0.84 -1.11
C ILE A 94 5.53 1.34 -0.12
N ARG A 95 5.47 0.93 1.15
CA ARG A 95 6.50 1.30 2.15
C ARG A 95 7.90 0.86 1.75
N THR A 96 8.04 -0.35 1.20
CA THR A 96 9.36 -0.84 0.75
C THR A 96 9.92 -0.08 -0.44
N HIS A 97 9.09 0.68 -1.17
CA HIS A 97 9.52 1.44 -2.35
C HIS A 97 9.69 2.94 -2.08
N ASP A 98 8.95 3.50 -1.10
CA ASP A 98 8.93 4.94 -0.81
C ASP A 98 9.61 5.34 0.51
N ASP A 99 10.18 4.41 1.29
CA ASP A 99 11.02 4.74 2.45
C ASP A 99 12.42 5.21 1.98
N PHE A 100 12.50 6.44 1.43
CA PHE A 100 13.74 7.19 1.53
C PHE A 100 13.91 7.57 2.99
N THR A 101 14.92 7.01 3.64
CA THR A 101 15.22 7.37 5.03
C THR A 101 15.52 8.87 5.13
N HIS A 102 15.22 9.50 6.27
CA HIS A 102 15.56 10.92 6.47
C HIS A 102 17.05 11.19 6.25
N GLU A 103 17.90 10.20 6.55
CA GLU A 103 19.34 10.24 6.29
C GLU A 103 19.65 10.28 4.79
N GLU A 104 19.03 9.42 3.97
CA GLU A 104 19.18 9.46 2.50
C GLU A 104 18.61 10.75 1.88
N GLN A 105 17.52 11.30 2.43
CA GLN A 105 16.95 12.58 1.98
C GLN A 105 17.89 13.76 2.26
N GLU A 106 18.50 13.78 3.45
CA GLU A 106 19.49 14.80 3.82
C GLU A 106 20.78 14.66 3.01
N GLU A 107 21.25 13.44 2.76
CA GLU A 107 22.43 13.17 1.92
C GLU A 107 22.21 13.63 0.48
N LEU A 108 21.06 13.29 -0.10
CA LEU A 108 20.71 13.71 -1.46
C LEU A 108 20.56 15.23 -1.57
N ALA A 109 19.94 15.87 -0.57
CA ALA A 109 19.83 17.33 -0.52
C ALA A 109 21.21 18.00 -0.39
N ALA A 110 22.11 17.44 0.41
CA ALA A 110 23.47 17.95 0.58
C ALA A 110 24.29 17.85 -0.71
N ASP A 111 24.21 16.73 -1.44
CA ASP A 111 24.92 16.55 -2.71
C ASP A 111 24.43 17.53 -3.79
N VAL A 112 23.10 17.72 -3.89
CA VAL A 112 22.51 18.71 -4.80
C VAL A 112 22.99 20.13 -4.49
N ASP A 113 23.04 20.49 -3.20
CA ASP A 113 23.51 21.81 -2.77
C ASP A 113 24.99 22.03 -3.11
N GLU A 114 25.82 21.01 -2.95
CA GLU A 114 27.24 21.06 -3.28
C GLU A 114 27.46 21.18 -4.79
N GLN A 115 26.74 20.40 -5.60
CA GLN A 115 26.79 20.51 -7.06
C GLN A 115 26.38 21.91 -7.54
N LEU A 116 25.33 22.50 -6.97
CA LEU A 116 24.90 23.87 -7.29
C LEU A 116 25.94 24.91 -6.91
N ARG A 117 26.70 24.71 -5.83
CA ARG A 117 27.81 25.60 -5.44
C ARG A 117 28.92 25.56 -6.49
N LEU A 118 29.35 24.37 -6.90
CA LEU A 118 30.39 24.19 -7.91
C LEU A 118 29.98 24.82 -9.25
N LEU A 119 28.75 24.57 -9.70
CA LEU A 119 28.22 25.17 -10.93
C LEU A 119 28.20 26.69 -10.86
N ARG A 120 27.75 27.27 -9.74
CA ARG A 120 27.75 28.73 -9.52
C ARG A 120 29.16 29.31 -9.52
N GLN A 121 30.14 28.57 -8.99
CA GLN A 121 31.53 28.99 -8.95
C GLN A 121 32.16 29.01 -10.34
N ILE A 122 32.00 27.93 -11.12
CA ILE A 122 32.42 27.87 -12.53
C ILE A 122 31.77 29.00 -13.34
N GLN A 123 30.47 29.25 -13.15
CA GLN A 123 29.78 30.35 -13.84
C GLN A 123 30.36 31.73 -13.48
N ARG A 124 30.78 31.95 -12.23
CA ARG A 124 31.43 33.21 -11.82
C ARG A 124 32.81 33.38 -12.46
N ASP A 125 33.63 32.34 -12.42
CA ASP A 125 34.99 32.38 -12.97
C ASP A 125 34.99 32.56 -14.49
N LEU A 126 34.05 31.94 -15.19
CA LEU A 126 33.85 32.18 -16.61
C LEU A 126 33.41 33.62 -16.89
N ARG A 127 32.50 34.20 -16.09
CA ARG A 127 32.08 35.60 -16.23
C ARG A 127 33.24 36.58 -16.04
N THR A 128 34.08 36.36 -15.03
CA THR A 128 35.24 37.23 -14.78
C THR A 128 36.31 37.08 -15.87
N ALA A 129 36.58 35.85 -16.33
CA ALA A 129 37.50 35.59 -17.43
C ALA A 129 37.04 36.20 -18.77
N THR A 130 35.75 36.09 -19.10
CA THR A 130 35.17 36.70 -20.31
C THR A 130 35.17 38.23 -20.22
N GLY A 131 34.84 38.82 -19.08
CA GLY A 131 34.88 40.27 -18.85
C GLY A 131 36.29 40.86 -19.02
N ALA A 132 37.30 40.18 -18.47
CA ALA A 132 38.71 40.59 -18.61
C ALA A 132 39.24 40.45 -20.05
N ARG A 133 38.76 39.45 -20.80
CA ARG A 133 39.15 39.23 -22.21
C ARG A 133 38.53 40.26 -23.16
N GLY A 134 37.33 40.77 -22.85
CA GLY A 134 36.68 41.86 -23.59
C GLY A 134 37.41 43.20 -23.44
N THR A 135 37.93 43.52 -22.25
CA THR A 135 38.68 44.75 -21.98
C THR A 135 40.08 44.76 -22.60
N ALA A 136 40.75 43.60 -22.66
CA ALA A 136 42.08 43.48 -23.26
C ALA A 136 42.07 43.60 -24.80
N THR A 137 40.96 43.23 -25.44
CA THR A 137 40.83 43.26 -26.92
C THR A 137 40.39 44.64 -27.44
N GLY A 138 39.77 45.47 -26.60
CA GLY A 138 39.37 46.85 -26.94
C GLY A 138 40.51 47.87 -26.90
N SER A 139 41.54 47.66 -26.05
CA SER A 139 42.65 48.62 -25.90
C SER A 139 43.71 48.50 -27.01
N SER A 140 43.84 47.34 -27.67
CA SER A 140 44.82 47.16 -28.76
C SER A 140 44.38 47.76 -30.10
N ARG A 141 43.09 48.13 -30.26
CA ARG A 141 42.53 48.65 -31.52
C ARG A 141 42.50 50.19 -31.61
N SER A 142 42.92 50.90 -30.56
CA SER A 142 42.96 52.38 -30.50
C SER A 142 44.34 53.01 -30.74
N ARG A 143 45.34 52.20 -31.13
CA ARG A 143 46.72 52.65 -31.42
C ARG A 143 47.11 52.56 -32.90
N GLY A 144 46.14 52.41 -33.81
CA GLY A 144 46.35 52.46 -35.26
C GLY A 144 45.86 53.78 -35.83
#